data_AF-A0A850C869-F1
#
_entry.id   AF-A0A850C869-F1
#
_cell.length_a   1.000
_cell.length_b   1.000
_cell.length_c   1.000
_cell.angle_alpha   90.00
_cell.angle_beta   90.00
_cell.angle_gamma   90.00
#
_symmetry.space_group_name_H-M   'P 1'
#
loop_
_entity.id
_entity.type
_entity.pdbx_description
1 polymer ?
#
loop_
_entity_poly.entity_id
_entity_poly.type
_entity_poly.pdbx_seq_one_letter_code
_entity_poly.pdbx_strand_id
1 'polypeptide(L)'
;MAGLQIDPEGMRRSADGLDAAKDEVQALLDQFTAALAEYADAFGGDMVGSIAGPAHEECVAVATECFTSNIEALEAYSQDLREMADEHEANDAEVAKSFTTIHGGLKP
;
A
#
# COMPACT_ATOMS: atom_id res chain seq x y z
N MET A 1 -31.58 -2.90 15.64
CA MET A 1 -30.41 -3.59 15.09
C MET A 1 -29.39 -2.50 14.79
N ALA A 2 -28.26 -2.49 15.49
CA ALA A 2 -27.19 -1.57 15.12
C ALA A 2 -26.70 -2.00 13.74
N GLY A 3 -27.08 -1.25 12.71
CA GLY A 3 -26.63 -1.50 11.35
C GLY A 3 -25.12 -1.30 11.28
N LEU A 4 -24.46 -2.08 10.42
CA LEU A 4 -23.09 -1.83 10.03
C LEU A 4 -23.03 -0.40 9.46
N GLN A 5 -22.33 0.51 10.16
CA GLN A 5 -22.05 1.84 9.63
C GLN A 5 -20.70 1.79 8.92
N ILE A 6 -20.74 1.83 7.59
CA ILE A 6 -19.54 2.01 6.78
C ILE A 6 -19.38 3.51 6.56
N ASP A 7 -18.14 3.99 6.68
CA ASP A 7 -17.75 5.38 6.43
C ASP A 7 -16.82 5.41 5.20
N PRO A 8 -17.38 5.54 3.97
CA PRO A 8 -16.59 5.59 2.74
C PRO A 8 -15.56 6.73 2.75
N GLU A 9 -15.88 7.87 3.35
CA GLU A 9 -14.94 9.00 3.44
C GLU A 9 -13.77 8.66 4.36
N GLY A 10 -14.04 8.03 5.50
CA GLY A 10 -13.02 7.50 6.41
C GLY A 10 -12.11 6.46 5.75
N MET A 11 -12.67 5.62 4.87
CA MET A 11 -11.91 4.64 4.09
C MET A 11 -11.00 5.31 3.07
N ARG A 12 -11.51 6.29 2.30
CA ARG A 12 -10.70 7.09 1.35
C ARG A 12 -9.57 7.82 2.07
N ARG A 13 -9.85 8.44 3.23
CA ARG A 13 -8.83 9.10 4.05
C ARG A 13 -7.77 8.13 4.57
N SER A 14 -8.16 6.91 4.91
CA SER A 14 -7.22 5.86 5.32
C SER A 14 -6.35 5.41 4.15
N ALA A 15 -6.92 5.29 2.95
CA ALA A 15 -6.16 5.01 1.73
C ALA A 15 -5.12 6.10 1.44
N ASP A 16 -5.49 7.38 1.56
CA ASP A 16 -4.55 8.49 1.38
C ASP A 16 -3.41 8.45 2.43
N GLY A 17 -3.73 8.02 3.66
CA GLY A 17 -2.72 7.79 4.70
C GLY A 17 -1.76 6.65 4.37
N LEU A 18 -2.25 5.57 3.75
CA LEU A 18 -1.40 4.46 3.29
C LEU A 18 -0.49 4.89 2.13
N ASP A 19 -0.99 5.69 1.18
CA ASP A 19 -0.16 6.24 0.11
C ASP A 19 0.95 7.15 0.65
N ALA A 20 0.62 8.03 1.60
CA ALA A 20 1.63 8.87 2.23
C ALA A 20 2.71 8.05 2.97
N ALA A 21 2.30 6.99 3.68
CA ALA A 21 3.23 6.09 4.36
C ALA A 21 4.09 5.30 3.35
N LYS A 22 3.50 4.85 2.24
CA LYS A 22 4.21 4.18 1.14
C LYS A 22 5.31 5.10 0.58
N ASP A 23 4.96 6.34 0.27
CA ASP A 23 5.91 7.32 -0.28
C ASP A 23 7.05 7.63 0.71
N GLU A 24 6.75 7.73 2.00
CA GLU A 24 7.77 7.91 3.04
C GLU A 24 8.73 6.70 3.13
N VAL A 25 8.19 5.48 3.13
CA VAL A 25 9.02 4.26 3.17
C VAL A 25 9.87 4.12 1.91
N GLN A 26 9.32 4.42 0.73
CA GLN A 26 10.09 4.43 -0.52
C GLN A 26 11.24 5.42 -0.45
N ALA A 27 10.99 6.65 0.01
CA ALA A 27 12.03 7.67 0.13
C ALA A 27 13.14 7.26 1.12
N LEU A 28 12.79 6.55 2.20
CA LEU A 28 13.76 6.00 3.16
C LEU A 28 14.57 4.84 2.56
N LEU A 29 13.93 3.97 1.79
CA LEU A 29 14.61 2.87 1.09
C LEU A 29 15.60 3.41 0.05
N ASP A 30 15.23 4.44 -0.70
CA ASP A 30 16.09 5.09 -1.68
C ASP A 30 17.33 5.71 -1.00
N GLN A 31 17.14 6.38 0.15
CA GLN A 31 18.25 6.92 0.94
C GLN A 31 19.16 5.82 1.49
N PHE A 32 18.57 4.72 1.98
CA PHE A 32 19.31 3.58 2.52
C PHE A 32 20.14 2.90 1.44
N THR A 33 19.56 2.61 0.28
CA THR A 33 20.25 1.98 -0.85
C THR A 33 21.34 2.88 -1.43
N ALA A 34 21.11 4.20 -1.51
CA ALA A 34 22.13 5.16 -1.90
C ALA A 34 23.33 5.17 -0.94
N ALA A 35 23.07 5.17 0.37
CA ALA A 35 24.15 5.11 1.38
C ALA A 35 24.94 3.81 1.31
N LEU A 36 24.29 2.67 1.05
CA LEU A 36 24.95 1.38 0.89
C LEU A 36 25.83 1.29 -0.36
N ALA A 37 25.44 1.97 -1.44
CA ALA A 37 26.25 2.02 -2.65
C ALA A 37 27.63 2.65 -2.43
N GLU A 38 27.77 3.57 -1.46
CA GLU A 38 29.06 4.16 -1.07
C GLU A 38 30.02 3.13 -0.45
N TYR A 39 29.48 2.04 0.13
CA TYR A 39 30.28 0.97 0.75
C TYR A 39 30.63 -0.16 -0.21
N ALA A 40 30.04 -0.22 -1.41
CA ALA A 40 30.30 -1.30 -2.36
C ALA A 40 31.79 -1.40 -2.74
N ASP A 41 32.46 -0.26 -2.92
CA ASP A 41 33.90 -0.21 -3.24
C ASP A 41 34.80 -0.35 -2.00
N ALA A 42 34.24 -0.30 -0.79
CA ALA A 42 35.02 -0.29 0.46
C ALA A 42 35.59 -1.67 0.82
N PHE A 43 35.05 -2.77 0.26
CA PHE A 43 35.46 -4.12 0.63
C PHE A 43 36.79 -4.56 0.00
N GLY A 44 37.25 -3.91 -1.09
CA GLY A 44 38.55 -4.21 -1.70
C GLY A 44 38.66 -5.64 -2.28
N GLY A 45 39.88 -6.03 -2.68
CA GLY A 45 40.15 -7.29 -3.40
C GLY A 45 40.96 -8.33 -2.61
N ASP A 46 41.17 -8.14 -1.31
CA ASP A 46 41.83 -9.12 -0.46
C ASP A 46 40.89 -10.29 -0.10
N MET A 47 41.40 -11.28 0.64
CA MET A 47 40.62 -12.46 1.03
C MET A 47 39.37 -12.08 1.85
N VAL A 48 39.44 -11.04 2.67
CA VAL A 48 38.30 -10.55 3.46
C VAL A 48 37.30 -9.86 2.54
N GLY A 49 37.76 -9.00 1.64
CA GLY A 49 36.96 -8.33 0.61
C GLY A 49 36.22 -9.30 -0.31
N SER A 50 36.87 -10.39 -0.72
CA SER A 50 36.28 -11.40 -1.60
C SER A 50 35.13 -12.19 -0.98
N ILE A 51 34.97 -12.14 0.35
CA ILE A 51 33.86 -12.77 1.09
C ILE A 51 32.86 -11.70 1.55
N ALA A 52 33.36 -10.58 2.05
CA ALA A 52 32.54 -9.51 2.62
C ALA A 52 31.73 -8.75 1.56
N GLY A 53 32.28 -8.52 0.36
CA GLY A 53 31.57 -7.88 -0.75
C GLY A 53 30.31 -8.63 -1.17
N PRO A 54 30.39 -9.92 -1.55
CA PRO A 54 29.22 -10.71 -1.91
C PRO A 54 28.20 -10.88 -0.77
N ALA A 55 28.68 -11.00 0.48
CA ALA A 55 27.79 -11.08 1.64
C ALA A 55 27.03 -9.77 1.86
N HIS A 56 27.69 -8.62 1.66
CA HIS A 56 27.05 -7.31 1.69
C HIS A 56 25.99 -7.19 0.58
N GLU A 57 26.34 -7.51 -0.66
CA GLU A 57 25.41 -7.48 -1.80
C GLU A 57 24.14 -8.31 -1.55
N GLU A 58 24.28 -9.53 -1.04
CA GLU A 58 23.15 -10.40 -0.71
C GLU A 58 22.27 -9.81 0.40
N CYS A 59 22.88 -9.27 1.46
CA CYS A 59 22.13 -8.60 2.53
C CYS A 59 21.36 -7.38 2.02
N VAL A 60 21.97 -6.58 1.12
CA VAL A 60 21.31 -5.43 0.50
C VAL A 60 20.16 -5.88 -0.39
N ALA A 61 20.34 -6.94 -1.18
CA ALA A 61 19.30 -7.48 -2.05
C ALA A 61 18.09 -7.96 -1.25
N VAL A 62 18.30 -8.79 -0.22
CA VAL A 62 17.22 -9.32 0.63
C VAL A 62 16.50 -8.20 1.38
N ALA A 63 17.24 -7.22 1.91
CA ALA A 63 16.63 -6.07 2.57
C ALA A 63 15.76 -5.26 1.60
N THR A 64 16.28 -4.99 0.39
CA THR A 64 15.56 -4.24 -0.66
C THR A 64 14.29 -4.98 -1.07
N GLU A 65 14.36 -6.29 -1.31
CA GLU A 65 13.18 -7.11 -1.64
C GLU A 65 12.11 -7.06 -0.54
N CYS A 66 12.52 -7.17 0.73
CA CYS A 66 11.60 -7.12 1.85
C CYS A 66 10.86 -5.78 1.95
N PHE A 67 11.57 -4.66 1.77
CA PHE A 67 10.94 -3.35 1.79
C PHE A 67 10.06 -3.11 0.57
N THR A 68 10.51 -3.48 -0.63
CA THR A 68 9.72 -3.33 -1.85
C THR A 68 8.41 -4.10 -1.77
N SER A 69 8.40 -5.35 -1.27
CA SER A 69 7.14 -6.11 -1.16
C SER A 69 6.15 -5.49 -0.16
N ASN A 70 6.66 -4.87 0.91
CA ASN A 70 5.81 -4.14 1.86
C ASN A 70 5.24 -2.85 1.24
N ILE A 71 6.01 -2.14 0.42
CA ILE A 71 5.56 -0.95 -0.32
C ILE A 71 4.43 -1.33 -1.29
N GLU A 72 4.61 -2.43 -2.05
CA GLU A 72 3.57 -2.96 -2.94
C GLU A 72 2.29 -3.36 -2.17
N ALA A 73 2.44 -3.96 -0.97
CA ALA A 73 1.30 -4.31 -0.13
C ALA A 73 0.55 -3.07 0.39
N LEU A 74 1.26 -2.00 0.77
CA LEU A 74 0.63 -0.73 1.17
C LEU A 74 -0.18 -0.12 0.02
N GLU A 75 0.36 -0.16 -1.20
CA GLU A 75 -0.35 0.29 -2.40
C GLU A 75 -1.63 -0.52 -2.63
N ALA A 76 -1.53 -1.86 -2.58
CA ALA A 76 -2.69 -2.73 -2.74
C ALA A 76 -3.77 -2.44 -1.70
N TYR A 77 -3.41 -2.29 -0.43
CA TYR A 77 -4.37 -1.95 0.63
C TYR A 77 -5.01 -0.58 0.44
N SER A 78 -4.27 0.41 -0.06
CA SER A 78 -4.84 1.72 -0.39
C SER A 78 -5.89 1.62 -1.50
N GLN A 79 -5.65 0.76 -2.51
CA GLN A 79 -6.56 0.53 -3.61
C GLN A 79 -7.81 -0.21 -3.13
N ASP A 80 -7.65 -1.29 -2.36
CA ASP A 80 -8.75 -2.07 -1.80
C ASP A 80 -9.71 -1.19 -0.99
N LEU A 81 -9.18 -0.28 -0.16
CA LEU A 81 -10.01 0.65 0.63
C LEU A 81 -10.83 1.60 -0.25
N ARG A 82 -10.27 2.06 -1.38
CA ARG A 82 -10.98 2.93 -2.33
C ARG A 82 -12.06 2.15 -3.07
N GLU A 83 -11.74 0.94 -3.53
CA GLU A 83 -12.69 0.06 -4.19
C GLU A 83 -13.87 -0.29 -3.27
N MET A 84 -13.59 -0.66 -2.02
CA MET A 84 -14.65 -0.94 -1.04
C MET A 84 -15.53 0.30 -0.75
N ALA A 85 -14.95 1.50 -0.73
CA ALA A 85 -15.71 2.74 -0.56
C ALA A 85 -16.63 3.01 -1.76
N ASP A 86 -16.11 2.86 -2.98
CA ASP A 86 -16.85 3.04 -4.23
C ASP A 86 -17.98 2.00 -4.36
N GLU A 87 -17.72 0.73 -4.07
CA GLU A 87 -18.70 -0.35 -4.11
C GLU A 87 -19.83 -0.14 -3.09
N HIS A 88 -19.50 0.37 -1.91
CA HIS A 88 -20.52 0.63 -0.89
C HIS A 88 -21.46 1.76 -1.30
N GLU A 89 -20.91 2.88 -1.79
CA GLU A 89 -21.71 4.00 -2.28
C GLU A 89 -22.59 3.61 -3.49
N ALA A 90 -22.05 2.79 -4.40
CA ALA A 90 -22.79 2.28 -5.54
C ALA A 90 -23.97 1.38 -5.10
N ASN A 91 -23.72 0.45 -4.18
CA ASN A 91 -24.76 -0.42 -3.63
C ASN A 91 -25.87 0.37 -2.92
N ASP A 92 -25.51 1.35 -2.10
CA ASP A 92 -26.49 2.20 -1.41
C ASP A 92 -27.36 2.99 -2.40
N ALA A 93 -26.76 3.50 -3.47
CA ALA A 93 -27.49 4.19 -4.54
C ALA A 93 -28.44 3.24 -5.31
N GLU A 94 -28.02 2.02 -5.62
CA GLU A 94 -28.86 1.01 -6.28
C GLU A 94 -30.04 0.58 -5.41
N VAL A 95 -29.79 0.37 -4.12
CA VAL A 95 -30.83 0.03 -3.14
C VAL A 95 -31.84 1.17 -3.02
N ALA A 96 -31.39 2.42 -2.87
CA ALA A 96 -32.26 3.59 -2.81
C ALA A 96 -33.14 3.75 -4.07
N LYS A 97 -32.55 3.53 -5.26
CA LYS A 97 -33.28 3.53 -6.54
C LYS A 97 -34.32 2.41 -6.62
N SER A 98 -33.98 1.22 -6.14
CA SER A 98 -34.90 0.07 -6.09
C SER A 98 -36.10 0.36 -5.19
N PHE A 99 -35.87 0.91 -3.99
CA PHE A 99 -36.94 1.31 -3.08
C PHE A 99 -37.82 2.42 -3.66
N THR A 100 -37.23 3.42 -4.33
CA THR A 100 -37.99 4.47 -5.02
C THR A 100 -38.88 3.90 -6.12
N THR A 101 -38.38 2.93 -6.88
CA THR A 101 -39.13 2.24 -7.94
C THR A 101 -40.29 1.43 -7.38
N ILE A 102 -40.06 0.64 -6.34
CA ILE A 102 -41.09 -0.15 -5.66
C ILE A 102 -42.17 0.78 -5.09
N HIS A 103 -41.78 1.86 -4.40
CA HIS A 103 -42.72 2.81 -3.83
C HIS A 103 -43.54 3.55 -4.89
N GLY A 104 -42.92 3.95 -6.01
CA GLY A 104 -43.61 4.56 -7.15
C GLY A 104 -44.57 3.61 -7.88
N GLY A 105 -44.28 2.30 -7.86
CA GLY A 105 -45.15 1.24 -8.38
C GLY A 105 -46.32 0.88 -7.46
N LEU A 106 -46.27 1.29 -6.19
CA LEU A 106 -47.32 1.09 -5.18
C LEU A 106 -48.31 2.27 -5.09
N LYS A 107 -48.52 3.03 -6.18
CA LYS A 107 -49.60 4.05 -6.21
C LYS A 107 -50.95 3.39 -5.82
N PRO A 108 -51.79 4.07 -5.01
CA PRO A 108 -53.09 3.54 -4.60
C PRO A 108 -54.02 3.24 -5.77
#